data_AF-A0A3B0S5B3-F1
#
_entry.id   AF-A0A3B0S5B3-F1
#
_cell.length_a   1.000
_cell.length_b   1.000
_cell.length_c   1.000
_cell.angle_alpha   90.00
_cell.angle_beta   90.00
_cell.angle_gamma   90.00
#
_symmetry.space_group_name_H-M   'P 1'
#
loop_
_entity.id
_entity.type
_entity.pdbx_description
1 polymer ?
#
loop_
_entity_poly.entity_id
_entity_poly.type
_entity_poly.pdbx_seq_one_letter_code
_entity_poly.pdbx_strand_id
1 'polypeptide(L)'
;KFWITFGRAGTPMPSNGLEGGGAMTVQEIDRTIEYLKSIQLTQEEAFAKVEGAVDRALNAIEGGEAQAKSLINRQQADIDAVKASADRLAVTGTFPDDVKDLFQAPGTCTEESAAVVGALCESPGQDSDRDGLTDETEKELTRIAATSRETLVVITSRPPDEEGVVTYETVPNESYALRFDQFLAFSNDDPDTKAPAPDLEMAQRLLGNLESDLLLVGVAAEREDEFLGGLDAGMDFLAASLADRLWEVDFDAAATAMGVTVDEATRGAGLFNAYCARCHTGGYSAGQPFEQGAGSGAWGPSLVDGRAELQFPDMPDQIAFVMSGTDNGVKYGINGLGSGRMPGFGQILSTADIELIVRYERSL
;
A
#
# COMPACT_ATOMS: atom_id res chain seq x y z
N LYS A 1 -20.41 -20.61 -18.70
CA LYS A 1 -19.79 -21.78 -19.37
C LYS A 1 -18.85 -21.35 -20.49
N PHE A 2 -19.36 -20.77 -21.58
CA PHE A 2 -18.54 -20.33 -22.73
C PHE A 2 -17.25 -19.59 -22.35
N TRP A 3 -17.34 -18.51 -21.57
CA TRP A 3 -16.18 -17.71 -21.17
C TRP A 3 -15.15 -18.46 -20.31
N ILE A 4 -15.56 -19.45 -19.52
CA ILE A 4 -14.63 -20.27 -18.72
C ILE A 4 -13.93 -21.27 -19.66
N THR A 5 -14.67 -21.85 -20.60
CA THR A 5 -14.12 -22.79 -21.59
C THR A 5 -13.11 -22.10 -22.52
N PHE A 6 -13.49 -21.00 -23.16
CA PHE A 6 -12.73 -20.38 -24.26
C PHE A 6 -11.94 -19.14 -23.85
N GLY A 7 -12.09 -18.66 -22.62
CA GLY A 7 -11.54 -17.37 -22.20
C GLY A 7 -12.32 -16.20 -22.81
N ARG A 8 -12.01 -14.98 -22.38
CA ARG A 8 -12.65 -13.75 -22.89
C ARG A 8 -11.61 -12.86 -23.56
N ALA A 9 -11.72 -12.71 -24.88
CA ALA A 9 -10.82 -11.85 -25.66
C ALA A 9 -10.85 -10.40 -25.14
N GLY A 10 -9.68 -9.77 -25.05
CA GLY A 10 -9.55 -8.39 -24.57
C GLY A 10 -9.53 -8.23 -23.04
N THR A 11 -9.65 -9.33 -22.28
CA THR A 11 -9.50 -9.35 -20.82
C THR A 11 -8.38 -10.31 -20.40
N PRO A 12 -7.91 -10.25 -19.13
CA PRO A 12 -6.94 -11.20 -18.59
C PRO A 12 -7.48 -12.63 -18.40
N MET A 13 -8.70 -12.96 -18.84
CA MET A 13 -9.32 -14.26 -18.58
C MET A 13 -8.95 -15.28 -19.68
N PRO A 14 -8.02 -16.22 -19.42
CA PRO A 14 -7.61 -17.21 -20.42
C PRO A 14 -8.66 -18.30 -20.61
N SER A 15 -8.50 -19.10 -21.67
CA SER A 15 -9.23 -20.36 -21.84
C SER A 15 -8.84 -21.35 -20.77
N ASN A 16 -9.82 -21.89 -20.03
CA ASN A 16 -9.56 -22.92 -19.03
C ASN A 16 -10.05 -24.30 -19.48
N GLY A 17 -11.03 -24.38 -20.37
CA GLY A 17 -11.55 -25.67 -20.86
C GLY A 17 -10.70 -26.25 -21.98
N LEU A 18 -10.64 -27.58 -22.08
CA LEU A 18 -9.92 -28.32 -23.13
C LEU A 18 -10.28 -27.85 -24.54
N GLU A 19 -11.55 -27.58 -24.82
CA GLU A 19 -12.00 -27.08 -26.14
C GLU A 19 -11.43 -25.69 -26.48
N GLY A 20 -11.15 -24.87 -25.46
CA GLY A 20 -10.52 -23.56 -25.63
C GLY A 20 -9.00 -23.60 -25.58
N GLY A 21 -8.38 -24.77 -25.35
CA GLY A 21 -6.94 -24.92 -25.16
C GLY A 21 -6.46 -24.80 -23.71
N GLY A 22 -7.38 -24.79 -22.74
CA GLY A 22 -7.06 -24.87 -21.31
C GLY A 22 -6.97 -26.30 -20.78
N ALA A 23 -6.66 -26.46 -19.49
CA ALA A 23 -6.37 -27.77 -18.88
C ALA A 23 -7.61 -28.52 -18.34
N MET A 24 -8.76 -27.86 -18.21
CA MET A 24 -9.93 -28.39 -17.50
C MET A 24 -10.86 -29.20 -18.43
N THR A 25 -11.27 -30.37 -17.94
CA THR A 25 -12.31 -31.21 -18.54
C THR A 25 -13.69 -30.56 -18.47
N VAL A 26 -14.65 -31.07 -19.27
CA VAL A 26 -16.03 -30.59 -19.25
C VAL A 26 -16.65 -30.73 -17.85
N GLN A 27 -16.36 -31.82 -17.13
CA GLN A 27 -16.87 -32.04 -15.77
C GLN A 27 -16.29 -31.04 -14.76
N GLU A 28 -15.01 -30.70 -14.88
CA GLU A 28 -14.37 -29.70 -14.00
C GLU A 28 -14.90 -28.29 -14.27
N ILE A 29 -15.18 -27.96 -15.53
CA ILE A 29 -15.85 -26.71 -15.91
C ILE A 29 -17.26 -26.67 -15.29
N ASP A 30 -18.01 -27.76 -15.36
CA ASP A 30 -19.36 -27.82 -14.78
C ASP A 30 -19.36 -27.69 -13.26
N ARG A 31 -18.44 -28.37 -12.56
CA ARG A 31 -18.24 -28.21 -11.11
C ARG A 31 -17.88 -26.77 -10.73
N THR A 32 -17.03 -26.13 -11.52
CA THR A 32 -16.65 -24.72 -11.30
C THR A 32 -17.86 -23.82 -11.46
N ILE A 33 -18.70 -24.05 -12.47
CA ILE A 33 -19.94 -23.29 -12.66
C ILE A 33 -20.92 -23.52 -11.51
N GLU A 34 -21.07 -24.75 -11.04
CA GLU A 34 -21.90 -25.08 -9.87
C GLU A 34 -21.42 -24.35 -8.63
N TYR A 35 -20.11 -24.35 -8.38
CA TYR A 35 -19.52 -23.61 -7.27
C TYR A 35 -19.74 -22.10 -7.40
N LEU A 36 -19.48 -21.51 -8.58
CA LEU A 36 -19.73 -20.09 -8.84
C LEU A 36 -21.20 -19.72 -8.59
N LYS A 37 -22.15 -20.58 -8.98
CA LYS A 37 -23.57 -20.40 -8.67
C LYS A 37 -23.85 -20.46 -7.17
N SER A 38 -23.18 -21.35 -6.43
CA SER A 38 -23.39 -21.49 -4.99
C SER A 38 -22.90 -20.30 -4.16
N ILE A 39 -21.95 -19.51 -4.68
CA ILE A 39 -21.43 -18.31 -4.03
C ILE A 39 -22.01 -17.01 -4.62
N GLN A 40 -22.86 -17.11 -5.65
CA GLN A 40 -23.42 -15.95 -6.31
C GLN A 40 -24.43 -15.27 -5.38
N LEU A 41 -24.26 -13.97 -5.18
CA LEU A 41 -25.19 -13.17 -4.39
C LEU A 41 -26.54 -13.12 -5.09
N THR A 42 -27.59 -13.13 -4.29
CA THR A 42 -28.93 -12.76 -4.75
C THR A 42 -28.98 -11.29 -5.14
N GLN A 43 -29.99 -10.93 -5.94
CA GLN A 43 -30.21 -9.53 -6.34
C GLN A 43 -30.41 -8.61 -5.14
N GLU A 44 -31.13 -9.09 -4.11
CA GLU A 44 -31.38 -8.35 -2.88
C GLU A 44 -30.08 -8.10 -2.10
N GLU A 45 -29.22 -9.11 -1.97
CA GLU A 45 -27.91 -8.97 -1.34
C GLU A 45 -26.98 -8.04 -2.12
N ALA A 46 -27.07 -8.02 -3.46
CA ALA A 46 -26.30 -7.09 -4.29
C ALA A 46 -26.73 -5.64 -4.04
N PHE A 47 -28.04 -5.37 -3.99
CA PHE A 47 -28.57 -4.04 -3.67
C PHE A 47 -28.24 -3.61 -2.24
N ALA A 48 -28.31 -4.52 -1.26
CA ALA A 48 -27.95 -4.22 0.12
C ALA A 48 -26.49 -3.77 0.29
N LYS A 49 -25.61 -4.09 -0.67
CA LYS A 49 -24.19 -3.66 -0.65
C LYS A 49 -23.95 -2.27 -1.24
N VAL A 50 -24.92 -1.71 -1.95
CA VAL A 50 -24.78 -0.40 -2.62
C VAL A 50 -24.55 0.69 -1.60
N GLU A 51 -25.36 0.75 -0.54
CA GLU A 51 -25.21 1.78 0.51
C GLU A 51 -23.81 1.77 1.10
N GLY A 52 -23.30 0.62 1.53
CA GLY A 52 -21.94 0.54 2.07
C GLY A 52 -20.85 0.90 1.06
N ALA A 53 -21.09 0.75 -0.25
CA ALA A 53 -20.16 1.18 -1.28
C ALA A 53 -20.19 2.71 -1.48
N VAL A 54 -21.39 3.29 -1.49
CA VAL A 54 -21.61 4.74 -1.53
C VAL A 54 -21.03 5.41 -0.29
N ASP A 55 -21.30 4.90 0.90
CA ASP A 55 -20.77 5.44 2.16
C ASP A 55 -19.23 5.46 2.16
N ARG A 56 -18.59 4.36 1.72
CA ARG A 56 -17.12 4.32 1.62
C ARG A 56 -16.58 5.34 0.63
N ALA A 57 -17.27 5.53 -0.49
CA ALA A 57 -16.88 6.51 -1.49
C ALA A 57 -17.03 7.95 -0.96
N LEU A 58 -18.14 8.26 -0.29
CA LEU A 58 -18.37 9.57 0.32
C LEU A 58 -17.38 9.86 1.45
N ASN A 59 -17.12 8.89 2.32
CA ASN A 59 -16.11 9.02 3.37
C ASN A 59 -14.70 9.22 2.80
N ALA A 60 -14.41 8.67 1.61
CA ALA A 60 -13.13 8.91 0.95
C ALA A 60 -13.00 10.36 0.46
N ILE A 61 -14.08 10.93 -0.12
CA ILE A 61 -14.15 12.36 -0.49
C ILE A 61 -13.98 13.24 0.75
N GLU A 62 -14.76 12.97 1.80
CA GLU A 62 -14.73 13.75 3.05
C GLU A 62 -13.34 13.69 3.72
N GLY A 63 -12.75 12.50 3.78
CA GLY A 63 -11.43 12.26 4.37
C GLY A 63 -10.24 12.63 3.47
N GLY A 64 -10.46 13.14 2.26
CA GLY A 64 -9.39 13.39 1.30
C GLY A 64 -8.35 14.39 1.80
N GLU A 65 -8.78 15.43 2.52
CA GLU A 65 -7.87 16.41 3.12
C GLU A 65 -6.96 15.79 4.18
N ALA A 66 -7.55 14.99 5.07
CA ALA A 66 -6.82 14.32 6.13
C ALA A 66 -5.83 13.29 5.57
N GLN A 67 -6.23 12.55 4.51
CA GLN A 67 -5.33 11.64 3.79
C GLN A 67 -4.18 12.37 3.11
N ALA A 68 -4.44 13.49 2.43
CA ALA A 68 -3.40 14.29 1.80
C ALA A 68 -2.38 14.81 2.83
N LYS A 69 -2.86 15.35 3.96
CA LYS A 69 -2.00 15.77 5.09
C LYS A 69 -1.20 14.61 5.68
N SER A 70 -1.81 13.42 5.79
CA SER A 70 -1.14 12.22 6.28
C SER A 70 0.02 11.81 5.38
N LEU A 71 -0.18 11.83 4.04
CA LEU A 71 0.90 11.54 3.10
C LEU A 71 1.99 12.61 3.12
N ILE A 72 1.65 13.89 3.28
CA ILE A 72 2.64 14.97 3.47
C ILE A 72 3.48 14.69 4.72
N ASN A 73 2.86 14.35 5.84
CA ASN A 73 3.57 14.01 7.06
C ASN A 73 4.50 12.80 6.87
N ARG A 74 4.05 11.79 6.13
CA ARG A 74 4.90 10.63 5.79
C ARG A 74 6.09 11.05 4.95
N GLN A 75 5.84 11.80 3.88
CA GLN A 75 6.83 12.29 2.94
C GLN A 75 7.90 13.12 3.66
N GLN A 76 7.49 13.95 4.63
CA GLN A 76 8.41 14.73 5.46
C GLN A 76 9.29 13.83 6.34
N ALA A 77 8.70 12.81 6.99
CA ALA A 77 9.46 11.88 7.81
C ALA A 77 10.49 11.09 6.99
N ASP A 78 10.17 10.74 5.75
CA ASP A 78 11.10 10.09 4.81
C ASP A 78 12.24 11.05 4.39
N ILE A 79 11.94 12.33 4.12
CA ILE A 79 12.95 13.37 3.84
C ILE A 79 13.90 13.51 5.03
N ASP A 80 13.36 13.62 6.24
CA ASP A 80 14.14 13.80 7.47
C ASP A 80 15.01 12.56 7.75
N ALA A 81 14.51 11.36 7.47
CA ALA A 81 15.27 10.13 7.60
C ALA A 81 16.43 10.05 6.60
N VAL A 82 16.23 10.47 5.35
CA VAL A 82 17.31 10.53 4.35
C VAL A 82 18.39 11.52 4.80
N LYS A 83 18.02 12.74 5.19
CA LYS A 83 18.96 13.76 5.69
C LYS A 83 19.77 13.31 6.91
N ALA A 84 19.17 12.50 7.78
CA ALA A 84 19.84 11.96 8.96
C ALA A 84 20.80 10.79 8.64
N SER A 85 20.83 10.26 7.41
CA SER A 85 21.56 9.04 7.07
C SER A 85 23.07 9.18 7.27
N ALA A 86 23.65 10.31 6.85
CA ALA A 86 25.08 10.56 7.01
C ALA A 86 25.49 10.65 8.48
N ASP A 87 24.70 11.34 9.31
CA ASP A 87 24.95 11.47 10.75
C ASP A 87 24.80 10.12 11.46
N ARG A 88 23.81 9.30 11.07
CA ARG A 88 23.67 7.92 11.59
C ARG A 88 24.89 7.09 11.25
N LEU A 89 25.33 7.11 9.98
CA LEU A 89 26.49 6.36 9.53
C LEU A 89 27.79 6.80 10.23
N ALA A 90 27.93 8.10 10.54
CA ALA A 90 29.08 8.60 11.28
C ALA A 90 29.19 8.03 12.71
N VAL A 91 28.06 7.64 13.30
CA VAL A 91 28.01 7.05 14.66
C VAL A 91 28.13 5.53 14.62
N THR A 92 27.42 4.88 13.70
CA THR A 92 27.22 3.41 13.74
C THR A 92 27.94 2.66 12.61
N GLY A 93 28.53 3.35 11.64
CA GLY A 93 29.06 2.75 10.42
C GLY A 93 30.17 1.71 10.63
N THR A 94 30.90 1.77 11.74
CA THR A 94 31.95 0.79 12.07
C THR A 94 31.42 -0.41 12.85
N PHE A 95 30.19 -0.37 13.36
CA PHE A 95 29.72 -1.35 14.33
C PHE A 95 29.71 -2.80 13.83
N PRO A 96 29.39 -3.12 12.55
CA PRO A 96 29.54 -4.49 12.06
C PRO A 96 30.98 -5.01 12.17
N ASP A 97 31.95 -4.16 11.84
CA ASP A 97 33.37 -4.51 11.92
C ASP A 97 33.83 -4.56 13.38
N ASP A 98 33.36 -3.65 14.23
CA ASP A 98 33.63 -3.67 15.67
C ASP A 98 33.14 -4.97 16.31
N VAL A 99 31.94 -5.45 15.95
CA VAL A 99 31.41 -6.75 16.42
C VAL A 99 32.23 -7.92 15.91
N LYS A 100 32.62 -7.91 14.63
CA LYS A 100 33.50 -8.96 14.07
C LYS A 100 34.85 -9.00 14.75
N ASP A 101 35.42 -7.83 15.06
CA ASP A 101 36.68 -7.70 15.76
C ASP A 101 36.57 -8.21 17.20
N LEU A 102 35.49 -7.90 17.92
CA LEU A 102 35.23 -8.48 19.25
C LEU A 102 35.23 -10.01 19.23
N PHE A 103 34.64 -10.61 18.19
CA PHE A 103 34.52 -12.06 18.06
C PHE A 103 35.84 -12.78 17.76
N GLN A 104 36.87 -12.09 17.27
CA GLN A 104 38.13 -12.71 16.84
C GLN A 104 39.38 -12.16 17.53
N ALA A 105 39.30 -11.00 18.20
CA ALA A 105 40.47 -10.37 18.79
C ALA A 105 40.97 -11.10 20.04
N PRO A 106 42.31 -11.12 20.28
CA PRO A 106 42.90 -11.69 21.48
C PRO A 106 42.30 -11.08 22.76
N GLY A 107 41.83 -11.95 23.66
CA GLY A 107 41.26 -11.56 24.95
C GLY A 107 39.75 -11.23 24.92
N THR A 108 39.13 -11.14 23.75
CA THR A 108 37.68 -10.91 23.59
C THR A 108 36.96 -12.05 22.88
N CYS A 109 37.68 -12.92 22.18
CA CYS A 109 37.11 -14.08 21.49
C CYS A 109 36.93 -15.31 22.40
N THR A 110 36.03 -16.20 21.98
CA THR A 110 35.96 -17.63 22.32
C THR A 110 36.12 -18.46 21.03
N GLU A 111 36.17 -19.79 21.12
CA GLU A 111 36.16 -20.64 19.91
C GLU A 111 34.85 -20.46 19.14
N GLU A 112 33.72 -20.38 19.86
CA GLU A 112 32.38 -20.24 19.34
C GLU A 112 32.15 -18.87 18.69
N SER A 113 32.56 -17.76 19.32
CA SER A 113 32.41 -16.41 18.75
C SER A 113 33.27 -16.26 17.49
N ALA A 114 34.51 -16.76 17.51
CA ALA A 114 35.40 -16.66 16.35
C ALA A 114 34.88 -17.49 15.16
N ALA A 115 34.26 -18.65 15.44
CA ALA A 115 33.66 -19.48 14.41
C ALA A 115 32.51 -18.76 13.66
N VAL A 116 31.77 -17.86 14.33
CA VAL A 116 30.71 -17.06 13.69
C VAL A 116 31.25 -16.25 12.51
N VAL A 117 32.44 -15.69 12.66
CA VAL A 117 33.08 -14.84 11.64
C VAL A 117 34.11 -15.60 10.79
N GLY A 118 34.14 -16.93 10.90
CA GLY A 118 35.06 -17.79 10.15
C GLY A 118 36.52 -17.65 10.56
N ALA A 119 36.80 -17.20 11.78
CA ALA A 119 38.13 -17.02 12.35
C ALA A 119 38.49 -18.12 13.36
N LEU A 120 39.74 -18.13 13.83
CA LEU A 120 40.20 -18.95 14.94
C LEU A 120 40.57 -18.05 16.12
N CYS A 121 40.20 -18.46 17.34
CA CYS A 121 40.56 -17.73 18.56
C CYS A 121 41.88 -18.26 19.14
N GLU A 122 42.97 -17.52 18.97
CA GLU A 122 44.29 -17.93 19.47
C GLU A 122 44.51 -17.64 20.96
N SER A 123 43.74 -16.70 21.52
CA SER A 123 43.88 -16.25 22.91
C SER A 123 42.51 -15.90 23.47
N PRO A 124 41.77 -16.91 23.97
CA PRO A 124 40.41 -16.69 24.47
C PRO A 124 40.39 -15.81 25.72
N GLY A 125 39.35 -14.99 25.82
CA GLY A 125 39.06 -14.18 27.00
C GLY A 125 38.39 -14.97 28.13
N GLN A 126 37.98 -14.26 29.18
CA GLN A 126 37.15 -14.83 30.23
C GLN A 126 35.70 -14.88 29.76
N ASP A 127 35.10 -16.06 29.84
CA ASP A 127 33.68 -16.35 29.61
C ASP A 127 33.14 -17.01 30.89
N SER A 128 32.44 -16.22 31.71
CA SER A 128 32.07 -16.59 33.08
C SER A 128 30.87 -17.54 33.15
N ASP A 129 29.93 -17.46 32.22
CA ASP A 129 28.71 -18.28 32.19
C ASP A 129 28.69 -19.34 31.08
N ARG A 130 29.72 -19.37 30.23
CA ARG A 130 30.04 -20.38 29.22
C ARG A 130 29.03 -20.43 28.10
N ASP A 131 28.63 -19.26 27.64
CA ASP A 131 27.64 -19.09 26.57
C ASP A 131 28.29 -18.90 25.18
N GLY A 132 29.62 -18.84 25.13
CA GLY A 132 30.39 -18.62 23.91
C GLY A 132 30.69 -17.16 23.61
N LEU A 133 30.44 -16.23 24.53
CA LEU A 133 30.91 -14.84 24.49
C LEU A 133 31.79 -14.57 25.71
N THR A 134 32.73 -13.63 25.57
CA THR A 134 33.54 -13.23 26.74
C THR A 134 32.86 -12.10 27.49
N ASP A 135 33.12 -12.01 28.80
CA ASP A 135 32.61 -10.95 29.68
C ASP A 135 32.88 -9.53 29.12
N GLU A 136 34.01 -9.35 28.43
CA GLU A 136 34.37 -8.07 27.79
C GLU A 136 33.59 -7.85 26.49
N THR A 137 33.41 -8.90 25.68
CA THR A 137 32.59 -8.83 24.46
C THR A 137 31.14 -8.48 24.80
N GLU A 138 30.53 -9.10 25.81
CA GLU A 138 29.13 -8.83 26.19
C GLU A 138 28.88 -7.38 26.62
N LYS A 139 29.83 -6.78 27.35
CA LYS A 139 29.77 -5.35 27.72
C LYS A 139 29.75 -4.46 26.49
N GLU A 140 30.64 -4.72 25.54
CA GLU A 140 30.73 -3.93 24.32
C GLU A 140 29.54 -4.18 23.38
N LEU A 141 29.06 -5.42 23.24
CA LEU A 141 27.84 -5.72 22.49
C LEU A 141 26.62 -5.01 23.09
N THR A 142 26.50 -4.95 24.42
CA THR A 142 25.45 -4.19 25.09
C THR A 142 25.53 -2.70 24.76
N ARG A 143 26.75 -2.12 24.72
CA ARG A 143 26.96 -0.72 24.33
C ARG A 143 26.62 -0.47 22.86
N ILE A 144 27.05 -1.36 21.97
CA ILE A 144 26.77 -1.31 20.54
C ILE A 144 25.25 -1.40 20.31
N ALA A 145 24.58 -2.37 20.91
CA ALA A 145 23.13 -2.53 20.82
C ALA A 145 22.38 -1.29 21.30
N ALA A 146 22.73 -0.75 22.49
CA ALA A 146 22.12 0.46 23.03
C ALA A 146 22.31 1.68 22.11
N THR A 147 23.51 1.87 21.55
CA THR A 147 23.79 2.99 20.63
C THR A 147 23.05 2.82 19.31
N SER A 148 22.99 1.60 18.79
CA SER A 148 22.28 1.25 17.56
C SER A 148 20.78 1.46 17.70
N ARG A 149 20.19 1.08 18.84
CA ARG A 149 18.77 1.29 19.14
C ARG A 149 18.36 2.76 19.05
N GLU A 150 19.17 3.66 19.59
CA GLU A 150 18.88 5.11 19.59
C GLU A 150 19.24 5.80 18.27
N THR A 151 20.19 5.25 17.51
CA THR A 151 20.68 5.89 16.27
C THR A 151 19.98 5.37 15.02
N LEU A 152 19.82 4.06 14.92
CA LEU A 152 19.17 3.36 13.79
C LEU A 152 17.66 3.29 14.00
N VAL A 153 17.05 4.45 14.26
CA VAL A 153 15.61 4.62 14.54
C VAL A 153 14.73 4.18 13.37
N VAL A 154 13.48 3.84 13.70
CA VAL A 154 12.45 3.49 12.72
C VAL A 154 11.32 4.52 12.73
N ILE A 155 10.73 4.76 11.56
CA ILE A 155 9.56 5.64 11.44
C ILE A 155 8.30 4.83 11.74
N THR A 156 7.52 5.27 12.72
CA THR A 156 6.21 4.68 13.05
C THR A 156 5.08 5.69 12.88
N SER A 157 3.90 5.21 12.51
CA SER A 157 2.68 6.01 12.46
C SER A 157 2.08 6.15 13.86
N ARG A 158 1.68 7.37 14.22
CA ARG A 158 0.78 7.60 15.35
C ARG A 158 -0.67 7.38 14.93
N PRO A 159 -1.57 7.05 15.87
CA PRO A 159 -3.00 7.06 15.59
C PRO A 159 -3.45 8.41 14.99
N PRO A 160 -4.47 8.41 14.10
CA PRO A 160 -5.03 9.65 13.58
C PRO A 160 -5.51 10.58 14.69
N ASP A 161 -5.38 11.90 14.49
CA ASP A 161 -5.98 12.91 15.35
C ASP A 161 -7.51 13.04 15.17
N GLU A 162 -8.13 14.04 15.79
CA GLU A 162 -9.59 14.26 15.71
C GLU A 162 -10.05 14.57 14.28
N GLU A 163 -9.16 15.15 13.46
CA GLU A 163 -9.36 15.44 12.05
C GLU A 163 -9.01 14.24 11.13
N GLY A 164 -8.58 13.11 11.69
CA GLY A 164 -8.22 11.91 10.95
C GLY A 164 -6.84 11.96 10.30
N VAL A 165 -5.99 12.93 10.66
CA VAL A 165 -4.63 13.09 10.14
C VAL A 165 -3.66 12.18 10.88
N VAL A 166 -2.94 11.34 10.14
CA VAL A 166 -1.85 10.51 10.64
C VAL A 166 -0.57 11.33 10.69
N THR A 167 0.11 11.29 11.83
CA THR A 167 1.46 11.83 12.00
C THR A 167 2.47 10.70 12.15
N TYR A 168 3.73 11.00 11.89
CA TYR A 168 4.82 10.03 11.96
C TYR A 168 5.88 10.51 12.94
N GLU A 169 6.49 9.57 13.64
CA GLU A 169 7.59 9.84 14.56
C GLU A 169 8.70 8.81 14.36
N THR A 170 9.93 9.22 14.65
CA THR A 170 11.05 8.30 14.77
C THR A 170 11.11 7.74 16.18
N VAL A 171 11.08 6.43 16.31
CA VAL A 171 11.23 5.73 17.60
C VAL A 171 12.50 4.89 17.60
N PRO A 172 13.07 4.60 18.79
CA PRO A 172 14.18 3.67 18.91
C PRO A 172 13.83 2.31 18.26
N ASN A 173 14.83 1.69 17.65
CA ASN A 173 14.65 0.42 16.96
C ASN A 173 14.77 -0.75 17.93
N GLU A 174 13.63 -1.33 18.27
CA GLU A 174 13.52 -2.43 19.24
C GLU A 174 14.20 -3.73 18.78
N SER A 175 14.59 -3.87 17.51
CA SER A 175 15.46 -4.97 17.06
C SER A 175 16.85 -4.93 17.69
N TYR A 176 17.23 -3.79 18.28
CA TYR A 176 18.48 -3.59 19.04
C TYR A 176 18.23 -3.49 20.55
N ALA A 177 17.04 -3.84 21.04
CA ALA A 177 16.75 -3.91 22.47
C ALA A 177 17.38 -5.18 23.11
N LEU A 178 18.70 -5.30 22.95
CA LEU A 178 19.50 -6.42 23.41
C LEU A 178 20.41 -5.98 24.56
N ARG A 179 20.60 -6.87 25.51
CA ARG A 179 21.55 -6.72 26.62
C ARG A 179 22.22 -8.07 26.85
N PHE A 180 23.54 -8.06 26.98
CA PHE A 180 24.34 -9.24 27.26
C PHE A 180 24.90 -9.10 28.68
N ASP A 181 24.58 -10.05 29.54
CA ASP A 181 24.95 -10.04 30.95
C ASP A 181 25.92 -11.18 31.22
N GLN A 182 27.16 -10.81 31.56
CA GLN A 182 28.32 -11.68 31.76
C GLN A 182 28.20 -12.81 32.80
N PHE A 183 27.03 -12.99 33.40
CA PHE A 183 26.76 -14.08 34.34
C PHE A 183 25.46 -14.82 34.00
N LEU A 184 24.85 -14.56 32.85
CA LEU A 184 23.59 -15.13 32.40
C LEU A 184 23.62 -15.44 30.90
N ALA A 185 23.88 -16.70 30.56
CA ALA A 185 23.99 -17.22 29.20
C ALA A 185 22.76 -17.01 28.27
N PHE A 186 21.67 -16.49 28.82
CA PHE A 186 20.39 -16.24 28.15
C PHE A 186 19.83 -14.91 28.67
N SER A 187 20.47 -13.81 28.32
CA SER A 187 20.10 -12.48 28.80
C SER A 187 18.87 -11.91 28.11
N ASN A 188 18.50 -12.47 26.95
CA ASN A 188 17.45 -11.96 26.07
C ASN A 188 16.42 -13.04 25.72
N ASP A 189 15.22 -12.60 25.38
CA ASP A 189 14.21 -13.45 24.75
C ASP A 189 14.33 -13.35 23.23
N ASP A 190 14.19 -14.48 22.54
CA ASP A 190 14.11 -14.51 21.07
C ASP A 190 12.89 -13.68 20.62
N PRO A 191 13.07 -12.74 19.67
CA PRO A 191 12.02 -11.80 19.30
C PRO A 191 10.82 -12.45 18.62
N ASP A 192 10.96 -13.64 18.03
CA ASP A 192 9.90 -14.35 17.32
C ASP A 192 9.12 -15.28 18.24
N THR A 193 9.82 -16.06 19.05
CA THR A 193 9.29 -17.12 19.90
C THR A 193 9.00 -16.67 21.33
N LYS A 194 9.60 -15.54 21.76
CA LYS A 194 9.55 -15.02 23.13
C LYS A 194 10.08 -15.99 24.19
N ALA A 195 10.92 -16.93 23.78
CA ALA A 195 11.61 -17.86 24.67
C ALA A 195 13.03 -17.34 24.97
N PRO A 196 13.61 -17.65 26.14
CA PRO A 196 15.00 -17.30 26.43
C PRO A 196 15.94 -17.83 25.35
N ALA A 197 16.81 -16.97 24.83
CA ALA A 197 17.69 -17.28 23.71
C ALA A 197 19.17 -17.18 24.12
N PRO A 198 20.05 -18.05 23.59
CA PRO A 198 21.47 -17.97 23.88
C PRO A 198 22.05 -16.63 23.44
N ASP A 199 22.90 -16.04 24.27
CA ASP A 199 23.46 -14.71 24.02
C ASP A 199 24.36 -14.69 22.78
N LEU A 200 25.12 -15.75 22.48
CA LEU A 200 25.83 -15.88 21.20
C LEU A 200 24.88 -15.83 19.98
N GLU A 201 23.69 -16.42 20.06
CA GLU A 201 22.69 -16.34 18.97
C GLU A 201 22.17 -14.91 18.82
N MET A 202 21.91 -14.22 19.93
CA MET A 202 21.45 -12.84 19.91
C MET A 202 22.53 -11.89 19.40
N ALA A 203 23.80 -12.16 19.67
CA ALA A 203 24.92 -11.42 19.13
C ALA A 203 25.09 -11.63 17.61
N GLN A 204 24.82 -12.84 17.09
CA GLN A 204 24.74 -13.10 15.65
C GLN A 204 23.60 -12.30 15.00
N ARG A 205 22.43 -12.24 15.64
CA ARG A 205 21.29 -11.45 15.16
C ARG A 205 21.61 -9.95 15.17
N LEU A 206 22.26 -9.44 16.22
CA LEU A 206 22.75 -8.07 16.28
C LEU A 206 23.63 -7.75 15.08
N LEU A 207 24.63 -8.60 14.79
CA LEU A 207 25.52 -8.42 13.64
C LEU A 207 24.73 -8.41 12.32
N GLY A 208 23.84 -9.38 12.10
CA GLY A 208 23.03 -9.45 10.88
C GLY A 208 22.10 -8.25 10.68
N ASN A 209 21.51 -7.74 11.77
CA ASN A 209 20.69 -6.53 11.75
C ASN A 209 21.55 -5.30 11.39
N LEU A 210 22.71 -5.13 12.04
CA LEU A 210 23.63 -4.03 11.75
C LEU A 210 24.07 -4.04 10.29
N GLU A 211 24.48 -5.19 9.75
CA GLU A 211 24.89 -5.31 8.35
C GLU A 211 23.76 -4.94 7.38
N SER A 212 22.53 -5.35 7.69
CA SER A 212 21.35 -5.08 6.84
C SER A 212 20.94 -3.61 6.90
N ASP A 213 20.83 -3.04 8.10
CA ASP A 213 20.38 -1.66 8.28
C ASP A 213 21.43 -0.67 7.80
N LEU A 214 22.72 -0.91 8.07
CA LEU A 214 23.80 -0.03 7.63
C LEU A 214 24.06 -0.10 6.13
N LEU A 215 23.71 -1.20 5.46
CA LEU A 215 23.66 -1.22 4.00
C LEU A 215 22.61 -0.21 3.49
N LEU A 216 21.41 -0.19 4.07
CA LEU A 216 20.35 0.74 3.66
C LEU A 216 20.69 2.19 4.00
N VAL A 217 21.17 2.45 5.22
CA VAL A 217 21.60 3.78 5.65
C VAL A 217 22.78 4.28 4.82
N GLY A 218 23.74 3.41 4.50
CA GLY A 218 24.87 3.70 3.63
C GLY A 218 24.42 4.12 2.23
N VAL A 219 23.52 3.34 1.61
CA VAL A 219 22.95 3.69 0.29
C VAL A 219 22.20 5.03 0.33
N ALA A 220 21.44 5.30 1.40
CA ALA A 220 20.72 6.55 1.56
C ALA A 220 21.67 7.75 1.74
N ALA A 221 22.76 7.59 2.49
CA ALA A 221 23.77 8.63 2.68
C ALA A 221 24.60 8.89 1.41
N GLU A 222 25.00 7.84 0.68
CA GLU A 222 25.79 7.98 -0.55
C GLU A 222 24.98 8.60 -1.71
N ARG A 223 23.66 8.38 -1.72
CA ARG A 223 22.74 8.80 -2.79
C ARG A 223 21.70 9.81 -2.30
N GLU A 224 22.08 10.60 -1.30
CA GLU A 224 21.19 11.54 -0.62
C GLU A 224 20.49 12.46 -1.61
N ASP A 225 21.25 13.10 -2.52
CA ASP A 225 20.71 14.03 -3.51
C ASP A 225 19.67 13.38 -4.44
N GLU A 226 19.88 12.13 -4.88
CA GLU A 226 18.90 11.45 -5.73
C GLU A 226 17.62 11.08 -4.98
N PHE A 227 17.74 10.63 -3.73
CA PHE A 227 16.57 10.33 -2.91
C PHE A 227 15.81 11.61 -2.57
N LEU A 228 16.49 12.66 -2.11
CA LEU A 228 15.87 13.95 -1.81
C LEU A 228 15.20 14.56 -3.03
N GLY A 229 15.83 14.51 -4.21
CA GLY A 229 15.22 15.01 -5.44
C GLY A 229 13.87 14.35 -5.76
N GLY A 230 13.75 13.03 -5.54
CA GLY A 230 12.48 12.32 -5.71
C GLY A 230 11.46 12.63 -4.61
N LEU A 231 11.90 12.71 -3.36
CA LEU A 231 11.05 12.97 -2.20
C LEU A 231 10.52 14.42 -2.19
N ASP A 232 11.36 15.40 -2.56
CA ASP A 232 10.98 16.81 -2.66
C ASP A 232 9.97 17.02 -3.80
N ALA A 233 10.18 16.40 -4.96
CA ALA A 233 9.19 16.45 -6.04
C ALA A 233 7.85 15.79 -5.64
N GLY A 234 7.90 14.70 -4.87
CA GLY A 234 6.72 14.08 -4.26
C GLY A 234 6.01 14.99 -3.27
N MET A 235 6.78 15.69 -2.43
CA MET A 235 6.26 16.68 -1.48
C MET A 235 5.56 17.83 -2.19
N ASP A 236 6.17 18.40 -3.22
CA ASP A 236 5.59 19.47 -4.04
C ASP A 236 4.26 19.02 -4.67
N PHE A 237 4.22 17.79 -5.20
CA PHE A 237 3.00 17.21 -5.76
C PHE A 237 1.89 17.08 -4.71
N LEU A 238 2.20 16.54 -3.53
CA LEU A 238 1.22 16.36 -2.45
C LEU A 238 0.71 17.70 -1.92
N ALA A 239 1.59 18.69 -1.79
CA ALA A 239 1.23 20.04 -1.38
C ALA A 239 0.31 20.73 -2.40
N ALA A 240 0.60 20.59 -3.69
CA ALA A 240 -0.24 21.10 -4.76
C ALA A 240 -1.62 20.41 -4.77
N SER A 241 -1.64 19.07 -4.66
CA SER A 241 -2.87 18.30 -4.56
C SER A 241 -3.75 18.75 -3.38
N LEU A 242 -3.14 18.96 -2.22
CA LEU A 242 -3.84 19.47 -1.04
C LEU A 242 -4.43 20.87 -1.28
N ALA A 243 -3.70 21.74 -1.97
CA ALA A 243 -4.15 23.09 -2.29
C ALA A 243 -5.30 23.10 -3.32
N ASP A 244 -5.23 22.23 -4.33
CA ASP A 244 -6.20 22.15 -5.41
C ASP A 244 -7.45 21.34 -5.05
N ARG A 245 -7.39 20.51 -3.99
CA ARG A 245 -8.51 19.71 -3.44
C ARG A 245 -9.24 18.91 -4.52
N LEU A 246 -8.49 18.28 -5.42
CA LEU A 246 -9.03 17.64 -6.65
C LEU A 246 -10.03 16.50 -6.41
N TRP A 247 -10.12 15.99 -5.18
CA TRP A 247 -11.12 15.01 -4.77
C TRP A 247 -12.45 15.63 -4.32
N GLU A 248 -12.46 16.92 -3.98
CA GLU A 248 -13.61 17.59 -3.40
C GLU A 248 -14.73 17.72 -4.44
N VAL A 249 -15.96 17.56 -3.96
CA VAL A 249 -17.16 17.73 -4.77
C VAL A 249 -18.01 18.83 -4.14
N ASP A 250 -18.28 19.88 -4.92
CA ASP A 250 -19.30 20.88 -4.55
C ASP A 250 -20.68 20.28 -4.83
N PHE A 251 -21.30 19.72 -3.80
CA PHE A 251 -22.60 19.04 -3.92
C PHE A 251 -23.75 20.00 -4.27
N ASP A 252 -23.67 21.28 -3.89
CA ASP A 252 -24.69 22.28 -4.25
C ASP A 252 -24.61 22.63 -5.74
N ALA A 253 -23.40 22.83 -6.25
CA ALA A 253 -23.17 23.04 -7.68
C ALA A 253 -23.58 21.80 -8.49
N ALA A 254 -23.20 20.60 -8.02
CA ALA A 254 -23.58 19.34 -8.66
C ALA A 254 -25.12 19.17 -8.69
N ALA A 255 -25.81 19.42 -7.57
CA ALA A 255 -27.27 19.36 -7.51
C ALA A 255 -27.95 20.29 -8.50
N THR A 256 -27.43 21.52 -8.62
CA THR A 256 -27.93 22.51 -9.58
C THR A 256 -27.74 22.03 -11.02
N ALA A 257 -26.56 21.52 -11.36
CA ALA A 257 -26.24 21.05 -12.71
C ALA A 257 -27.03 19.77 -13.08
N MET A 258 -27.22 18.87 -12.13
CA MET A 258 -28.00 17.63 -12.29
C MET A 258 -29.52 17.88 -12.30
N GLY A 259 -29.98 19.01 -11.77
CA GLY A 259 -31.40 19.35 -11.60
C GLY A 259 -32.10 18.47 -10.54
N VAL A 260 -31.41 18.13 -9.45
CA VAL A 260 -31.88 17.28 -8.35
C VAL A 260 -31.65 17.93 -6.99
N THR A 261 -32.05 17.27 -5.90
CA THR A 261 -31.72 17.74 -4.54
C THR A 261 -30.24 17.52 -4.20
N VAL A 262 -29.73 18.23 -3.18
CA VAL A 262 -28.35 18.04 -2.70
C VAL A 262 -28.10 16.60 -2.24
N ASP A 263 -29.07 15.97 -1.56
CA ASP A 263 -28.96 14.58 -1.13
C ASP A 263 -28.84 13.62 -2.33
N GLU A 264 -29.60 13.86 -3.39
CA GLU A 264 -29.52 13.08 -4.64
C GLU A 264 -28.21 13.30 -5.39
N ALA A 265 -27.67 14.52 -5.38
CA ALA A 265 -26.37 14.85 -5.97
C ALA A 265 -25.22 14.19 -5.21
N THR A 266 -25.25 14.27 -3.87
CA THR A 266 -24.32 13.56 -2.98
C THR A 266 -24.36 12.07 -3.24
N ARG A 267 -25.55 11.47 -3.32
CA ARG A 267 -25.70 10.05 -3.68
C ARG A 267 -25.14 9.75 -5.07
N GLY A 268 -25.41 10.59 -6.07
CA GLY A 268 -24.90 10.44 -7.43
C GLY A 268 -23.37 10.44 -7.50
N ALA A 269 -22.72 11.37 -6.80
CA ALA A 269 -21.27 11.42 -6.67
C ALA A 269 -20.70 10.18 -5.96
N GLY A 270 -21.32 9.75 -4.87
CA GLY A 270 -20.92 8.54 -4.14
C GLY A 270 -21.08 7.27 -4.98
N LEU A 271 -22.16 7.14 -5.75
CA LEU A 271 -22.37 6.06 -6.70
C LEU A 271 -21.31 6.07 -7.82
N PHE A 272 -21.04 7.24 -8.40
CA PHE A 272 -20.00 7.39 -9.42
C PHE A 272 -18.63 6.97 -8.88
N ASN A 273 -18.25 7.43 -7.68
CA ASN A 273 -16.97 7.07 -7.07
C ASN A 273 -16.89 5.59 -6.68
N ALA A 274 -18.00 5.01 -6.23
CA ALA A 274 -18.05 3.58 -5.90
C ALA A 274 -17.91 2.65 -7.12
N TYR A 275 -18.45 3.03 -8.28
CA TYR A 275 -18.62 2.10 -9.41
C TYR A 275 -17.92 2.52 -10.71
N CYS A 276 -17.68 3.82 -10.92
CA CYS A 276 -17.24 4.39 -12.21
C CYS A 276 -15.83 4.99 -12.13
N ALA A 277 -15.51 5.73 -11.06
CA ALA A 277 -14.31 6.57 -10.96
C ALA A 277 -13.00 5.80 -11.14
N ARG A 278 -12.93 4.53 -10.72
CA ARG A 278 -11.75 3.69 -10.95
C ARG A 278 -11.28 3.64 -12.40
N CYS A 279 -12.22 3.71 -13.35
CA CYS A 279 -11.92 3.73 -14.78
C CYS A 279 -12.00 5.14 -15.37
N HIS A 280 -12.90 5.97 -14.85
CA HIS A 280 -13.24 7.27 -15.44
C HIS A 280 -12.63 8.47 -14.72
N THR A 281 -11.85 8.28 -13.66
CA THR A 281 -11.13 9.35 -12.94
C THR A 281 -9.64 9.04 -12.92
N GLY A 282 -8.83 9.96 -13.42
CA GLY A 282 -7.37 9.88 -13.37
C GLY A 282 -6.88 9.77 -11.93
N GLY A 283 -5.96 8.84 -11.66
CA GLY A 283 -5.34 8.69 -10.33
C GLY A 283 -6.22 8.06 -9.23
N TYR A 284 -7.50 7.81 -9.47
CA TYR A 284 -8.45 7.30 -8.46
C TYR A 284 -7.97 6.04 -7.72
N SER A 285 -7.34 5.09 -8.44
CA SER A 285 -6.85 3.85 -7.81
C SER A 285 -5.60 4.05 -6.94
N ALA A 286 -4.91 5.18 -7.06
CA ALA A 286 -3.72 5.49 -6.28
C ALA A 286 -4.05 6.22 -4.97
N GLY A 287 -5.26 6.77 -4.82
CA GLY A 287 -5.75 7.44 -3.62
C GLY A 287 -6.12 8.91 -3.86
N GLN A 288 -6.79 9.52 -2.88
CA GLN A 288 -7.36 10.88 -2.96
C GLN A 288 -6.35 11.94 -3.44
N PRO A 289 -5.09 11.97 -2.96
CA PRO A 289 -4.14 12.99 -3.37
C PRO A 289 -3.65 12.85 -4.81
N PHE A 290 -3.95 11.74 -5.48
CA PHE A 290 -3.56 11.49 -6.86
C PHE A 290 -4.70 11.74 -7.85
N GLU A 291 -5.92 11.95 -7.35
CA GLU A 291 -7.09 12.19 -8.19
C GLU A 291 -6.91 13.43 -9.05
N GLN A 292 -7.34 13.34 -10.31
CA GLN A 292 -7.24 14.43 -11.30
C GLN A 292 -8.61 15.05 -11.59
N GLY A 293 -9.52 15.02 -10.61
CA GLY A 293 -10.92 15.44 -10.74
C GLY A 293 -11.82 14.34 -11.32
N ALA A 294 -13.07 14.30 -10.85
CA ALA A 294 -14.04 13.30 -11.25
C ALA A 294 -14.27 13.29 -12.77
N GLY A 295 -14.28 12.11 -13.39
CA GLY A 295 -14.57 11.98 -14.83
C GLY A 295 -13.42 12.35 -15.77
N SER A 296 -12.26 12.76 -15.25
CA SER A 296 -11.07 13.15 -16.05
C SER A 296 -10.55 12.07 -17.01
N GLY A 297 -10.96 10.81 -16.83
CA GLY A 297 -10.59 9.68 -17.66
C GLY A 297 -9.30 9.01 -17.21
N ALA A 298 -9.24 7.69 -17.39
CA ALA A 298 -8.03 6.90 -17.12
C ALA A 298 -8.02 5.68 -18.05
N TRP A 299 -8.69 4.61 -17.64
CA TRP A 299 -8.88 3.40 -18.43
C TRP A 299 -10.10 3.51 -19.35
N GLY A 300 -11.15 4.16 -18.85
CA GLY A 300 -12.30 4.59 -19.62
C GLY A 300 -12.10 6.00 -20.19
N PRO A 301 -12.89 6.39 -21.20
CA PRO A 301 -12.85 7.74 -21.73
C PRO A 301 -13.18 8.79 -20.66
N SER A 302 -12.69 10.00 -20.87
CA SER A 302 -13.11 11.15 -20.08
C SER A 302 -14.60 11.44 -20.28
N LEU A 303 -15.25 11.86 -19.19
CA LEU A 303 -16.68 12.17 -19.11
C LEU A 303 -16.96 13.67 -18.94
N VAL A 304 -15.94 14.47 -18.61
CA VAL A 304 -16.04 15.92 -18.40
C VAL A 304 -16.35 16.68 -19.69
N ASP A 305 -16.63 17.98 -19.57
CA ASP A 305 -16.83 18.89 -20.71
C ASP A 305 -17.96 18.44 -21.65
N GLY A 306 -19.04 17.87 -21.10
CA GLY A 306 -20.21 17.42 -21.86
C GLY A 306 -19.95 16.22 -22.78
N ARG A 307 -18.85 15.49 -22.57
CA ARG A 307 -18.50 14.30 -23.37
C ARG A 307 -19.57 13.22 -23.32
N ALA A 308 -20.18 13.01 -22.15
CA ALA A 308 -21.31 12.10 -21.99
C ALA A 308 -22.49 12.48 -22.91
N GLU A 309 -22.82 13.77 -22.99
CA GLU A 309 -23.94 14.26 -23.79
C GLU A 309 -23.67 14.18 -25.31
N LEU A 310 -22.43 14.45 -25.72
CA LEU A 310 -22.03 14.29 -27.12
C LEU A 310 -22.08 12.83 -27.57
N GLN A 311 -21.72 11.90 -26.68
CA GLN A 311 -21.75 10.48 -26.96
C GLN A 311 -23.18 9.91 -26.90
N PHE A 312 -24.02 10.44 -26.01
CA PHE A 312 -25.41 10.07 -25.79
C PHE A 312 -26.30 11.32 -25.69
N PRO A 313 -26.81 11.83 -26.83
CA PRO A 313 -27.69 13.00 -26.83
C PRO A 313 -28.93 12.79 -25.95
N ASP A 314 -29.53 11.59 -26.04
CA ASP A 314 -30.69 11.20 -25.25
C ASP A 314 -30.25 10.48 -23.97
N MET A 315 -30.62 11.03 -22.81
CA MET A 315 -30.30 10.46 -21.50
C MET A 315 -30.79 9.01 -21.32
N PRO A 316 -32.00 8.60 -21.79
CA PRO A 316 -32.42 7.20 -21.71
C PRO A 316 -31.47 6.22 -22.42
N ASP A 317 -30.79 6.64 -23.48
CA ASP A 317 -29.81 5.80 -24.20
C ASP A 317 -28.54 5.61 -23.35
N GLN A 318 -28.11 6.64 -22.64
CA GLN A 318 -26.99 6.54 -21.69
C GLN A 318 -27.35 5.62 -20.52
N ILE A 319 -28.56 5.73 -19.96
CA ILE A 319 -29.05 4.84 -18.90
C ILE A 319 -29.04 3.38 -19.38
N ALA A 320 -29.60 3.11 -20.58
CA ALA A 320 -29.61 1.78 -21.16
C ALA A 320 -28.19 1.24 -21.38
N PHE A 321 -27.26 2.11 -21.79
CA PHE A 321 -25.85 1.76 -21.94
C PHE A 321 -25.17 1.43 -20.61
N VAL A 322 -25.37 2.21 -19.55
CA VAL A 322 -24.81 1.90 -18.21
C VAL A 322 -25.40 0.60 -17.66
N MET A 323 -26.67 0.31 -17.95
CA MET A 323 -27.30 -0.96 -17.57
C MET A 323 -26.66 -2.18 -18.26
N SER A 324 -26.29 -2.08 -19.54
CA SER A 324 -25.80 -3.21 -20.34
C SER A 324 -24.28 -3.32 -20.41
N GLY A 325 -23.56 -2.20 -20.33
CA GLY A 325 -22.12 -2.11 -20.50
C GLY A 325 -21.67 -2.18 -21.96
N THR A 326 -20.43 -2.62 -22.17
CA THR A 326 -19.84 -2.74 -23.52
C THR A 326 -19.58 -4.19 -23.90
N ASP A 327 -19.75 -4.48 -25.19
CA ASP A 327 -19.25 -5.69 -25.85
C ASP A 327 -18.12 -5.34 -26.82
N ASN A 328 -17.16 -6.25 -26.99
CA ASN A 328 -15.99 -6.00 -27.83
C ASN A 328 -16.39 -5.89 -29.31
N GLY A 329 -16.05 -4.76 -29.94
CA GLY A 329 -16.35 -4.48 -31.35
C GLY A 329 -17.80 -4.11 -31.63
N VAL A 330 -18.64 -3.96 -30.60
CA VAL A 330 -20.04 -3.57 -30.76
C VAL A 330 -20.16 -2.05 -30.62
N LYS A 331 -20.88 -1.42 -31.56
CA LYS A 331 -21.12 0.02 -31.53
C LYS A 331 -22.01 0.39 -30.33
N TYR A 332 -21.71 1.53 -29.67
CA TYR A 332 -22.58 2.17 -28.68
C TYR A 332 -22.61 3.69 -28.89
N GLY A 333 -23.68 4.35 -28.44
CA GLY A 333 -23.88 5.79 -28.61
C GLY A 333 -23.71 6.25 -30.07
N ILE A 334 -23.30 7.50 -30.26
CA ILE A 334 -23.13 8.07 -31.60
C ILE A 334 -21.96 7.43 -32.36
N ASN A 335 -20.77 7.33 -31.75
CA ASN A 335 -19.54 6.88 -32.40
C ASN A 335 -18.68 5.92 -31.55
N GLY A 336 -19.23 5.36 -30.48
CA GLY A 336 -18.48 4.51 -29.55
C GLY A 336 -18.28 3.11 -30.11
N LEU A 337 -17.10 2.53 -29.88
CA LEU A 337 -16.82 1.13 -30.15
C LEU A 337 -16.45 0.44 -28.84
N GLY A 338 -17.25 -0.53 -28.42
CA GLY A 338 -17.08 -1.22 -27.15
C GLY A 338 -15.79 -2.06 -27.12
N SER A 339 -15.12 -2.06 -25.97
CA SER A 339 -13.94 -2.89 -25.71
C SER A 339 -14.28 -4.20 -25.01
N GLY A 340 -15.53 -4.34 -24.52
CA GLY A 340 -15.93 -5.42 -23.62
C GLY A 340 -15.57 -5.16 -22.14
N ARG A 341 -14.83 -4.10 -21.83
CA ARG A 341 -14.29 -3.89 -20.47
C ARG A 341 -15.24 -3.20 -19.52
N MET A 342 -16.07 -2.28 -20.00
CA MET A 342 -17.06 -1.62 -19.15
C MET A 342 -18.19 -2.63 -18.85
N PRO A 343 -18.41 -2.99 -17.57
CA PRO A 343 -19.47 -3.91 -17.19
C PRO A 343 -20.84 -3.24 -17.28
N GLY A 344 -21.89 -4.05 -17.36
CA GLY A 344 -23.28 -3.58 -17.20
C GLY A 344 -23.69 -3.58 -15.74
N PHE A 345 -24.29 -2.49 -15.28
CA PHE A 345 -24.65 -2.30 -13.88
C PHE A 345 -26.12 -2.58 -13.56
N GLY A 346 -26.95 -2.93 -14.55
CA GLY A 346 -28.40 -3.15 -14.37
C GLY A 346 -28.78 -4.35 -13.49
N GLN A 347 -27.81 -5.18 -13.09
CA GLN A 347 -27.98 -6.30 -12.15
C GLN A 347 -27.41 -6.00 -10.76
N ILE A 348 -26.86 -4.81 -10.54
CA ILE A 348 -26.17 -4.45 -9.28
C ILE A 348 -26.70 -3.12 -8.74
N LEU A 349 -27.17 -2.23 -9.60
CA LEU A 349 -27.75 -0.94 -9.25
C LEU A 349 -29.23 -0.88 -9.63
N SER A 350 -30.01 -0.14 -8.84
CA SER A 350 -31.38 0.16 -9.19
C SER A 350 -31.44 1.12 -10.39
N THR A 351 -32.55 1.15 -11.12
CA THR A 351 -32.72 2.13 -12.22
C THR A 351 -32.59 3.57 -11.74
N ALA A 352 -33.05 3.87 -10.52
CA ALA A 352 -32.93 5.20 -9.93
C ALA A 352 -31.47 5.57 -9.63
N ASP A 353 -30.67 4.63 -9.11
CA ASP A 353 -29.23 4.86 -8.88
C ASP A 353 -28.48 5.07 -10.20
N ILE A 354 -28.81 4.28 -11.23
CA ILE A 354 -28.22 4.47 -12.56
C ILE A 354 -28.61 5.82 -13.15
N GLU A 355 -29.85 6.26 -12.97
CA GLU A 355 -30.27 7.60 -13.38
C GLU A 355 -29.46 8.70 -12.66
N LEU A 356 -29.21 8.56 -11.35
CA LEU A 356 -28.37 9.50 -10.61
C LEU A 356 -26.91 9.50 -11.09
N ILE A 357 -26.33 8.32 -11.37
CA ILE A 357 -24.99 8.24 -11.98
C ILE A 357 -24.98 8.99 -13.30
N VAL A 358 -25.94 8.72 -14.18
CA VAL A 358 -25.99 9.36 -15.51
C VAL A 358 -26.17 10.88 -15.39
N ARG A 359 -27.00 11.35 -14.46
CA ARG A 359 -27.13 12.79 -14.19
C ARG A 359 -25.82 13.39 -13.71
N TYR A 360 -25.12 12.71 -12.81
CA TYR A 360 -23.82 13.17 -12.30
C TYR A 360 -22.79 13.19 -13.43
N GLU A 361 -22.64 12.12 -14.21
CA GLU A 361 -21.74 12.05 -15.36
C GLU A 361 -21.97 13.17 -16.39
N ARG A 362 -23.23 13.57 -16.60
CA ARG A 362 -23.59 14.67 -17.51
C ARG A 362 -23.38 16.05 -16.92
N SER A 363 -23.15 16.14 -15.61
CA SER A 363 -22.85 17.40 -14.90
C SER A 363 -21.35 17.71 -14.79
N LEU A 364 -20.48 16.77 -15.17
CA LEU A 364 -19.02 16.86 -15.10
C LEU A 364 -18.39 17.67 -16.24
#